data_AF-A0A377ZAU3-F1
#
_entry.id   AF-A0A377ZAU3-F1
#
_cell.length_a   1.000
_cell.length_b   1.000
_cell.length_c   1.000
_cell.angle_alpha   90.00
_cell.angle_beta   90.00
_cell.angle_gamma   90.00
#
_symmetry.space_group_name_H-M   'P 1'
#
loop_
_entity.id
_entity.type
_entity.pdbx_description
1 polymer ?
#
loop_
_entity_poly.entity_id
_entity_poly.type
_entity_poly.pdbx_seq_one_letter_code
_entity_poly.pdbx_strand_id
1 'polypeptide(L)'
;MKYLASFHTTLKVSRYLFRALAVLLWLLIAFVSVFYIVNALHEREAEIHQELNLNADQAQRYIQRTADVMKELKYVAGNRLSAGDAVAQGQNGDMAVPNFEPLYPDSDCSAMSATWRNSLQSLAWFMRYWRDNFTAAYDLNRIFLIGSDNLCMANFGLRDVPIERDQALKVLHQRIEQYRNAPQNERGNNLFWISQGVRPGVGYFYALTPVYMANRLQAMLGVEQTIRMESFFTPGSLPMSVTIFDDNGQPLISLAGAEGKIQSEAKWMQERMWFGYSSGFRELVLKKSLSPSSLSIVLFRLGRSGAGADPYADHQCYRS
;
A
#
# COMPACT_ATOMS: atom_id res chain seq x y z
N MET A 1 73.86 12.12 -57.44
CA MET A 1 73.65 11.26 -56.24
C MET A 1 72.23 11.46 -55.75
N LYS A 2 71.59 10.36 -55.35
CA LYS A 2 70.16 10.19 -55.00
C LYS A 2 69.79 10.90 -53.69
N TYR A 3 68.97 11.95 -53.71
CA TYR A 3 68.38 12.51 -52.47
C TYR A 3 66.94 13.04 -52.58
N LEU A 4 66.20 12.76 -53.68
CA LEU A 4 64.83 13.30 -53.86
C LEU A 4 63.71 12.26 -53.71
N ALA A 5 64.00 11.02 -53.33
CA ALA A 5 62.98 9.98 -53.11
C ALA A 5 62.39 9.97 -51.68
N SER A 6 62.96 10.73 -50.74
CA SER A 6 62.62 10.64 -49.30
C SER A 6 61.52 11.61 -48.85
N PHE A 7 61.16 12.63 -49.64
CA PHE A 7 60.16 13.63 -49.24
C PHE A 7 58.71 13.20 -49.54
N HIS A 8 58.49 12.50 -50.64
CA HIS A 8 57.13 12.08 -51.03
C HIS A 8 56.56 10.97 -50.16
N THR A 9 57.42 10.07 -49.66
CA THR A 9 57.06 8.99 -48.75
C THR A 9 56.83 9.54 -47.32
N THR A 10 57.67 10.45 -46.84
CA THR A 10 57.50 11.10 -45.52
C THR A 10 56.26 11.98 -45.45
N LEU A 11 55.89 12.71 -46.51
CA LEU A 11 54.64 13.49 -46.58
C LEU A 11 53.37 12.62 -46.63
N LYS A 12 53.42 11.45 -47.30
CA LYS A 12 52.30 10.49 -47.27
C LYS A 12 52.16 9.85 -45.90
N VAL A 13 53.27 9.42 -45.30
CA VAL A 13 53.28 8.82 -43.96
C VAL A 13 52.76 9.82 -42.92
N SER A 14 53.18 11.08 -42.95
CA SER A 14 52.67 12.11 -42.02
C SER A 14 51.16 12.35 -42.16
N ARG A 15 50.62 12.33 -43.39
CA ARG A 15 49.17 12.47 -43.64
C ARG A 15 48.37 11.28 -43.10
N TYR A 16 48.86 10.05 -43.24
CA TYR A 16 48.21 8.87 -42.66
C TYR A 16 48.32 8.85 -41.13
N LEU A 17 49.44 9.30 -40.57
CA LEU A 17 49.66 9.38 -39.12
C LEU A 17 48.73 10.43 -38.49
N PHE A 18 48.54 11.59 -39.13
CA PHE A 18 47.58 12.61 -38.68
C PHE A 18 46.13 12.13 -38.75
N ARG A 19 45.77 11.38 -39.81
CA ARG A 19 44.43 10.77 -39.93
C ARG A 19 44.19 9.70 -38.88
N ALA A 20 45.16 8.82 -38.63
CA ALA A 20 45.06 7.80 -37.59
C ALA A 20 44.92 8.44 -36.19
N LEU A 21 45.69 9.49 -35.92
CA LEU A 21 45.63 10.24 -34.66
C LEU A 21 44.28 10.97 -34.49
N ALA A 22 43.74 11.55 -35.57
CA ALA A 22 42.41 12.16 -35.56
C ALA A 22 41.29 11.13 -35.28
N VAL A 23 41.35 9.94 -35.89
CA VAL A 23 40.39 8.86 -35.64
C VAL A 23 40.50 8.35 -34.19
N LEU A 24 41.73 8.19 -33.68
CA LEU A 24 41.96 7.76 -32.30
C LEU A 24 41.42 8.78 -31.30
N LEU A 25 41.67 10.08 -31.51
CA LEU A 25 41.07 11.14 -30.70
C LEU A 25 39.54 11.15 -30.79
N TRP A 26 38.98 10.95 -31.97
CA TRP A 26 37.53 10.91 -32.15
C TRP A 26 36.90 9.72 -31.41
N LEU A 27 37.50 8.53 -31.50
CA LEU A 27 37.08 7.35 -30.74
C LEU A 27 37.23 7.56 -29.23
N LEU A 28 38.31 8.22 -28.80
CA LEU A 28 38.52 8.55 -27.39
C LEU A 28 37.43 9.49 -26.87
N ILE A 29 37.10 10.55 -27.61
CA ILE A 29 36.02 11.48 -27.27
C ILE A 29 34.68 10.72 -27.23
N ALA A 30 34.37 9.92 -28.25
CA ALA A 30 33.12 9.14 -28.29
C ALA A 30 33.01 8.18 -27.10
N PHE A 31 34.11 7.49 -26.75
CA PHE A 31 34.14 6.59 -25.61
C PHE A 31 33.92 7.32 -24.28
N VAL A 32 34.61 8.44 -24.07
CA VAL A 32 34.42 9.28 -22.87
C VAL A 32 33.00 9.84 -22.79
N SER A 33 32.43 10.28 -23.92
CA SER A 33 31.04 10.76 -23.97
C SER A 33 30.03 9.67 -23.60
N VAL A 34 30.20 8.45 -24.12
CA VAL A 34 29.32 7.31 -23.76
C VAL A 34 29.44 7.00 -22.27
N PHE A 35 30.66 6.91 -21.74
CA PHE A 35 30.87 6.63 -20.33
C PHE A 35 30.27 7.72 -19.43
N TYR A 36 30.42 8.99 -19.80
CA TYR A 36 29.81 10.11 -19.09
C TYR A 36 28.28 10.02 -19.06
N ILE A 37 27.63 9.75 -20.21
CA ILE A 37 26.17 9.61 -20.30
C ILE A 37 25.69 8.43 -19.47
N VAL A 38 26.37 7.28 -19.56
CA VAL A 38 26.01 6.07 -18.80
C VAL A 38 26.14 6.35 -17.31
N ASN A 39 27.21 6.99 -16.86
CA ASN A 39 27.41 7.33 -15.45
C ASN A 39 26.34 8.31 -14.95
N ALA A 40 26.03 9.36 -15.72
CA ALA A 40 24.96 10.29 -15.40
C ALA A 40 23.59 9.60 -15.31
N LEU A 41 23.32 8.63 -16.19
CA LEU A 41 22.09 7.84 -16.16
C LEU A 41 22.02 6.93 -14.93
N HIS A 42 23.13 6.28 -14.57
CA HIS A 42 23.20 5.44 -13.37
C HIS A 42 23.01 6.25 -12.09
N GLU A 43 23.58 7.44 -12.01
CA GLU A 43 23.41 8.34 -10.86
C GLU A 43 21.94 8.76 -10.71
N ARG A 44 21.27 9.10 -11.83
CA ARG A 44 19.84 9.42 -11.82
C ARG A 44 18.97 8.22 -11.50
N GLU A 45 19.29 7.04 -12.01
CA GLU A 45 18.56 5.81 -11.71
C GLU A 45 18.69 5.45 -10.23
N ALA A 46 19.88 5.58 -9.65
CA ALA A 46 20.12 5.35 -8.21
C ALA A 46 19.35 6.35 -7.33
N GLU A 47 19.33 7.63 -7.72
CA GLU A 47 18.55 8.67 -7.05
C GLU A 47 17.04 8.33 -7.05
N ILE A 48 16.49 7.94 -8.20
CA ILE A 48 15.07 7.53 -8.31
C ILE A 48 14.81 6.27 -7.51
N HIS A 49 15.70 5.27 -7.58
CA HIS A 49 15.56 4.04 -6.79
C HIS A 49 15.52 4.34 -5.29
N GLN A 50 16.35 5.26 -4.82
CA GLN A 50 16.37 5.69 -3.42
C GLN A 50 15.06 6.41 -3.05
N GLU A 51 14.59 7.34 -3.87
CA GLU A 51 13.33 8.07 -3.67
C GLU A 51 12.12 7.10 -3.60
N LEU A 52 12.02 6.18 -4.57
CA LEU A 52 10.96 5.18 -4.60
C LEU A 52 11.02 4.25 -3.38
N ASN A 53 12.22 3.86 -2.94
CA ASN A 53 12.36 3.05 -1.73
C ASN A 53 11.90 3.78 -0.47
N LEU A 54 12.22 5.07 -0.31
CA LEU A 54 11.76 5.87 0.83
C LEU A 54 10.22 5.95 0.88
N ASN A 55 9.59 6.14 -0.29
CA ASN A 55 8.14 6.19 -0.43
C ASN A 55 7.50 4.81 -0.15
N ALA A 56 8.10 3.74 -0.66
CA ALA A 56 7.67 2.37 -0.35
C ALA A 56 7.82 2.04 1.15
N ASP A 57 8.87 2.53 1.80
CA ASP A 57 9.09 2.38 3.25
C ASP A 57 8.08 3.19 4.07
N GLN A 58 7.57 4.30 3.54
CA GLN A 58 6.48 5.06 4.17
C GLN A 58 5.17 4.26 4.15
N ALA A 59 4.84 3.63 3.02
CA ALA A 59 3.68 2.73 2.92
C ALA A 59 3.84 1.48 3.80
N GLN A 60 5.04 0.89 3.83
CA GLN A 60 5.37 -0.25 4.69
C GLN A 60 5.15 0.09 6.18
N ARG A 61 5.65 1.25 6.62
CA ARG A 61 5.48 1.73 8.00
C ARG A 61 4.02 1.96 8.37
N TYR A 62 3.21 2.44 7.43
CA TYR A 62 1.76 2.60 7.64
C TYR A 62 1.11 1.26 7.98
N ILE A 63 1.35 0.21 7.18
CA ILE A 63 0.77 -1.13 7.40
C ILE A 63 1.33 -1.79 8.67
N GLN A 64 2.62 -1.65 8.95
CA GLN A 64 3.23 -2.17 10.18
C GLN A 64 2.60 -1.53 11.42
N ARG A 65 2.42 -0.20 11.40
CA ARG A 65 1.78 0.53 12.52
C ARG A 65 0.36 0.04 12.77
N THR A 66 -0.44 -0.19 11.72
CA THR A 66 -1.78 -0.75 11.88
C THR A 66 -1.74 -2.18 12.43
N ALA A 67 -0.80 -3.01 11.97
CA ALA A 67 -0.64 -4.37 12.48
C ALA A 67 -0.25 -4.40 13.96
N ASP A 68 0.57 -3.46 14.42
CA ASP A 68 0.97 -3.36 15.83
C ASP A 68 -0.20 -2.91 16.71
N VAL A 69 -0.98 -1.92 16.28
CA VAL A 69 -2.24 -1.53 16.95
C VAL A 69 -3.19 -2.73 17.04
N MET A 70 -3.32 -3.50 15.97
CA MET A 70 -4.18 -4.70 15.97
C MET A 70 -3.74 -5.75 16.99
N LYS A 71 -2.42 -5.93 17.21
CA LYS A 71 -1.92 -6.87 18.24
C LYS A 71 -2.30 -6.40 19.63
N GLU A 72 -2.16 -5.10 19.92
CA GLU A 72 -2.54 -4.52 21.22
C GLU A 72 -4.05 -4.67 21.47
N LEU A 73 -4.86 -4.28 20.50
CA LEU A 73 -6.31 -4.36 20.61
C LEU A 73 -6.78 -5.82 20.74
N LYS A 74 -6.15 -6.76 20.02
CA LYS A 74 -6.41 -8.20 20.14
C LYS A 74 -6.13 -8.72 21.54
N TYR A 75 -4.98 -8.36 22.11
CA TYR A 75 -4.58 -8.80 23.45
C TYR A 75 -5.60 -8.34 24.50
N VAL A 76 -6.02 -7.07 24.43
CA VAL A 76 -7.02 -6.54 25.36
C VAL A 76 -8.38 -7.17 25.13
N ALA A 77 -8.83 -7.32 23.88
CA ALA A 77 -10.08 -7.96 23.55
C ALA A 77 -10.13 -9.41 24.08
N GLY A 78 -9.07 -10.21 23.87
CA GLY A 78 -9.00 -11.58 24.39
C GLY A 78 -9.11 -11.65 25.92
N ASN A 79 -8.39 -10.79 26.63
CA ASN A 79 -8.41 -10.76 28.10
C ASN A 79 -9.77 -10.32 28.65
N ARG A 80 -10.37 -9.28 28.08
CA ARG A 80 -11.65 -8.72 28.54
C ARG A 80 -12.84 -9.61 28.17
N LEU A 81 -12.80 -10.25 27.01
CA LEU A 81 -13.82 -11.25 26.62
C LEU A 81 -13.80 -12.45 27.58
N SER A 82 -12.62 -12.85 28.06
CA SER A 82 -12.47 -13.98 28.99
C SER A 82 -12.85 -13.63 30.43
N ALA A 83 -12.68 -12.37 30.84
CA ALA A 83 -12.81 -11.91 32.23
C ALA A 83 -14.05 -11.05 32.50
N GLY A 84 -15.07 -11.13 31.64
CA GLY A 84 -16.22 -10.19 31.57
C GLY A 84 -16.86 -9.84 32.91
N ASP A 85 -16.91 -10.77 33.87
CA ASP A 85 -17.55 -10.57 35.17
C ASP A 85 -16.66 -9.89 36.22
N ALA A 86 -15.33 -10.06 36.17
CA ALA A 86 -14.42 -9.49 37.18
C ALA A 86 -14.10 -8.00 36.94
N VAL A 87 -14.26 -7.53 35.70
CA VAL A 87 -13.90 -6.16 35.30
C VAL A 87 -15.09 -5.21 35.37
N ALA A 88 -16.29 -5.69 35.05
CA ALA A 88 -17.50 -4.87 35.02
C ALA A 88 -17.91 -4.34 36.42
N GLN A 89 -17.56 -5.05 37.49
CA GLN A 89 -17.91 -4.70 38.87
C GLN A 89 -17.28 -3.38 39.39
N GLY A 90 -16.26 -2.84 38.71
CA GLY A 90 -15.58 -1.59 39.13
C GLY A 90 -15.99 -0.34 38.34
N GLN A 91 -16.84 -0.46 37.32
CA GLN A 91 -17.09 0.62 36.34
C GLN A 91 -18.57 1.00 36.28
N ASN A 92 -19.06 1.65 37.36
CA ASN A 92 -20.40 2.24 37.44
C ASN A 92 -20.46 3.59 36.70
N GLY A 93 -20.52 3.55 35.37
CA GLY A 93 -20.85 4.70 34.54
C GLY A 93 -21.85 4.28 33.47
N ASP A 94 -22.83 5.13 33.19
CA ASP A 94 -23.85 4.93 32.16
C ASP A 94 -23.19 5.00 30.77
N MET A 95 -22.64 3.87 30.34
CA MET A 95 -21.96 3.74 29.05
C MET A 95 -22.86 3.04 28.05
N ALA A 96 -22.99 3.66 26.87
CA ALA A 96 -23.63 3.05 25.73
C ALA A 96 -22.84 1.80 25.29
N VAL A 97 -23.35 0.62 25.66
CA VAL A 97 -22.85 -0.65 25.16
C VAL A 97 -23.31 -0.78 23.70
N PRO A 98 -22.40 -1.06 22.74
CA PRO A 98 -22.80 -1.21 21.36
C PRO A 98 -23.70 -2.45 21.20
N ASN A 99 -24.78 -2.28 20.45
CA ASN A 99 -25.64 -3.38 20.05
C ASN A 99 -24.99 -4.15 18.89
N PHE A 100 -25.26 -5.45 18.83
CA PHE A 100 -24.89 -6.24 17.67
C PHE A 100 -25.85 -5.96 16.51
N GLU A 101 -25.28 -5.63 15.37
CA GLU A 101 -25.97 -5.47 14.11
C GLU A 101 -25.69 -6.68 13.22
N PRO A 102 -26.69 -7.22 12.51
CA PRO A 102 -26.48 -8.32 11.59
C PRO A 102 -25.67 -7.88 10.37
N LEU A 103 -24.62 -8.63 10.02
CA LEU A 103 -23.92 -8.45 8.73
C LEU A 103 -24.74 -8.96 7.55
N TYR A 104 -25.74 -9.81 7.81
CA TYR A 104 -26.62 -10.41 6.83
C TYR A 104 -28.07 -10.44 7.35
N PRO A 105 -29.09 -10.19 6.51
CA PRO A 105 -30.48 -10.04 6.96
C PRO A 105 -31.02 -11.20 7.82
N ASP A 106 -30.52 -12.42 7.63
CA ASP A 106 -31.02 -13.62 8.31
C ASP A 106 -30.31 -13.91 9.66
N SER A 107 -29.36 -13.07 10.10
CA SER A 107 -28.62 -13.28 11.36
C SER A 107 -29.42 -12.78 12.58
N ASP A 108 -29.75 -13.67 13.53
CA ASP A 108 -30.29 -13.28 14.83
C ASP A 108 -29.17 -12.87 15.81
N CYS A 109 -29.04 -11.56 16.03
CA CYS A 109 -28.04 -10.97 16.91
C CYS A 109 -28.55 -10.66 18.33
N SER A 110 -29.84 -10.88 18.60
CA SER A 110 -30.46 -10.50 19.87
C SER A 110 -29.94 -11.36 21.04
N ALA A 111 -29.82 -12.67 20.84
CA ALA A 111 -29.33 -13.61 21.85
C ALA A 111 -27.86 -13.34 22.23
N MET A 112 -27.01 -13.00 21.26
CA MET A 112 -25.58 -12.73 21.53
C MET A 112 -25.37 -11.44 22.32
N SER A 113 -26.23 -10.44 22.11
CA SER A 113 -26.17 -9.17 22.85
C SER A 113 -26.36 -9.36 24.36
N ALA A 114 -27.18 -10.34 24.76
CA ALA A 114 -27.42 -10.67 26.16
C ALA A 114 -26.23 -11.42 26.78
N THR A 115 -25.70 -12.44 26.10
CA THR A 115 -24.59 -13.26 26.62
C THR A 115 -23.28 -12.47 26.75
N TRP A 116 -23.00 -11.56 25.82
CA TRP A 116 -21.73 -10.84 25.76
C TRP A 116 -21.80 -9.46 26.42
N ARG A 117 -22.92 -9.11 27.07
CA ARG A 117 -23.19 -7.74 27.55
C ARG A 117 -22.09 -7.21 28.48
N ASN A 118 -21.68 -8.00 29.49
CA ASN A 118 -20.66 -7.59 30.46
C ASN A 118 -19.29 -7.43 29.78
N SER A 119 -18.92 -8.39 28.95
CA SER A 119 -17.65 -8.36 28.20
C SER A 119 -17.61 -7.17 27.22
N LEU A 120 -18.70 -6.90 26.50
CA LEU A 120 -18.84 -5.74 25.61
C LEU A 120 -18.80 -4.42 26.37
N GLN A 121 -19.42 -4.33 27.54
CA GLN A 121 -19.35 -3.12 28.37
C GLN A 121 -17.91 -2.82 28.77
N SER A 122 -17.17 -3.83 29.25
CA SER A 122 -15.76 -3.66 29.61
C SER A 122 -14.88 -3.30 28.41
N LEU A 123 -15.18 -3.88 27.25
CA LEU A 123 -14.47 -3.60 26.00
C LEU A 123 -14.80 -2.20 25.47
N ALA A 124 -16.06 -1.78 25.53
CA ALA A 124 -16.51 -0.46 25.11
C ALA A 124 -15.86 0.66 25.94
N TRP A 125 -15.74 0.46 27.26
CA TRP A 125 -15.00 1.39 28.12
C TRP A 125 -13.54 1.50 27.68
N PHE A 126 -12.88 0.35 27.46
CA PHE A 126 -11.49 0.36 27.01
C PHE A 126 -11.33 1.02 25.65
N MET A 127 -12.19 0.71 24.69
CA MET A 127 -12.12 1.31 23.35
C MET A 127 -12.34 2.82 23.40
N ARG A 128 -13.23 3.30 24.29
CA ARG A 128 -13.45 4.73 24.53
C ARG A 128 -12.26 5.40 25.21
N TYR A 129 -11.63 4.74 26.18
CA TYR A 129 -10.40 5.23 26.79
C TYR A 129 -9.25 5.26 25.78
N TRP A 130 -9.09 4.19 25.00
CA TRP A 130 -8.02 4.04 24.01
C TRP A 130 -8.17 5.07 22.90
N ARG A 131 -9.36 5.14 22.30
CA ARG A 131 -10.13 6.36 22.10
C ARG A 131 -9.43 7.69 22.33
N ASP A 132 -9.85 8.26 23.44
CA ASP A 132 -9.59 9.63 23.85
C ASP A 132 -8.09 9.89 24.09
N ASN A 133 -7.27 8.84 24.28
CA ASN A 133 -5.84 8.96 24.52
C ASN A 133 -4.94 8.70 23.28
N PHE A 134 -5.38 7.91 22.30
CA PHE A 134 -4.51 7.40 21.23
C PHE A 134 -5.04 7.60 19.81
N THR A 135 -6.31 7.91 19.58
CA THR A 135 -6.85 7.92 18.19
C THR A 135 -6.32 9.03 17.30
N ALA A 136 -5.88 10.16 17.86
CA ALA A 136 -5.30 11.25 17.06
C ALA A 136 -3.98 10.83 16.36
N ALA A 137 -3.29 9.80 16.87
CA ALA A 137 -2.05 9.31 16.29
C ALA A 137 -2.26 8.27 15.17
N TYR A 138 -3.45 7.66 15.09
CA TYR A 138 -3.70 6.48 14.26
C TYR A 138 -4.80 6.63 13.21
N ASP A 139 -5.50 7.78 13.15
CA ASP A 139 -6.54 8.09 12.15
C ASP A 139 -7.56 6.96 11.92
N LEU A 140 -7.89 6.23 12.99
CA LEU A 140 -8.86 5.14 12.96
C LEU A 140 -10.26 5.71 12.83
N ASN A 141 -11.01 5.20 11.86
CA ASN A 141 -12.40 5.57 11.67
C ASN A 141 -13.30 4.79 12.64
N ARG A 142 -12.97 3.52 12.87
CA ARG A 142 -13.81 2.58 13.64
C ARG A 142 -13.05 1.35 14.08
N ILE A 143 -13.56 0.77 15.15
CA ILE A 143 -13.18 -0.54 15.67
C ILE A 143 -14.47 -1.36 15.76
N PHE A 144 -14.44 -2.59 15.28
CA PHE A 144 -15.61 -3.46 15.27
C PHE A 144 -15.24 -4.88 15.69
N LEU A 145 -16.19 -5.61 16.25
CA LEU A 145 -16.04 -6.99 16.68
C LEU A 145 -17.12 -7.82 16.03
N ILE A 146 -16.76 -8.98 15.47
CA ILE A 146 -17.69 -9.87 14.78
C ILE A 146 -17.68 -11.22 15.48
N GLY A 147 -18.85 -11.71 15.85
CA GLY A 147 -18.99 -13.04 16.46
C GLY A 147 -18.53 -14.16 15.52
N SER A 148 -17.90 -15.20 16.07
CA SER A 148 -17.35 -16.30 15.28
C SER A 148 -18.41 -17.14 14.58
N ASP A 149 -19.64 -17.20 15.10
CA ASP A 149 -20.63 -18.21 14.70
C ASP A 149 -21.88 -17.59 14.04
N ASN A 150 -22.20 -16.32 14.31
CA ASN A 150 -23.47 -15.69 13.91
C ASN A 150 -23.32 -14.46 12.99
N LEU A 151 -22.09 -14.09 12.60
CA LEU A 151 -21.80 -12.93 11.74
C LEU A 151 -22.45 -11.63 12.25
N CYS A 152 -22.59 -11.51 13.57
CA CYS A 152 -23.12 -10.31 14.21
C CYS A 152 -21.97 -9.37 14.55
N MET A 153 -22.08 -8.10 14.15
CA MET A 153 -21.06 -7.08 14.32
C MET A 153 -21.45 -6.11 15.45
N ALA A 154 -20.58 -5.92 16.44
CA ALA A 154 -20.65 -4.81 17.38
C ALA A 154 -19.68 -3.72 16.91
N ASN A 155 -20.19 -2.52 16.68
CA ASN A 155 -19.39 -1.38 16.26
C ASN A 155 -19.08 -0.48 17.47
N PHE A 156 -17.80 -0.29 17.78
CA PHE A 156 -17.33 0.58 18.85
C PHE A 156 -17.04 2.01 18.38
N GLY A 157 -17.39 2.32 17.12
CA GLY A 157 -17.44 3.65 16.47
C GLY A 157 -16.59 4.76 17.10
N LEU A 158 -15.54 5.17 16.38
CA LEU A 158 -14.69 6.28 16.82
C LEU A 158 -15.14 7.62 16.21
N ARG A 159 -15.70 7.57 15.00
CA ARG A 159 -16.30 8.68 14.25
C ARG A 159 -17.67 8.24 13.72
N ASP A 160 -18.64 9.15 13.68
CA ASP A 160 -19.93 8.96 12.99
C ASP A 160 -19.72 9.06 11.47
N VAL A 161 -19.08 8.04 10.89
CA VAL A 161 -18.97 7.90 9.44
C VAL A 161 -20.11 6.99 8.97
N PRO A 162 -21.09 7.52 8.21
CA PRO A 162 -22.11 6.68 7.60
C PRO A 162 -21.39 5.72 6.65
N ILE A 163 -21.50 4.43 6.93
CA ILE A 163 -20.99 3.39 6.05
C ILE A 163 -21.78 3.54 4.74
N GLU A 164 -21.13 3.51 3.58
CA GLU A 164 -21.77 2.96 2.37
C GLU A 164 -22.05 1.48 2.65
N ARG A 165 -23.11 1.26 3.46
CA ARG A 165 -23.32 0.10 4.33
C ARG A 165 -23.27 -1.18 3.51
N ASP A 166 -23.99 -1.21 2.42
CA ASP A 166 -24.26 -2.48 1.75
C ASP A 166 -23.04 -3.05 1.03
N GLN A 167 -22.27 -2.20 0.36
CA GLN A 167 -21.11 -2.67 -0.41
C GLN A 167 -19.93 -3.03 0.49
N ALA A 168 -19.63 -2.21 1.50
CA ALA A 168 -18.57 -2.49 2.46
C ALA A 168 -18.88 -3.74 3.31
N LEU A 169 -20.13 -3.88 3.76
CA LEU A 169 -20.57 -5.07 4.52
C LEU A 169 -20.56 -6.33 3.66
N LYS A 170 -20.95 -6.24 2.39
CA LYS A 170 -20.87 -7.38 1.45
C LYS A 170 -19.44 -7.85 1.23
N VAL A 171 -18.49 -6.93 1.00
CA VAL A 171 -17.07 -7.26 0.85
C VAL A 171 -16.52 -7.88 2.13
N LEU A 172 -16.84 -7.29 3.28
CA LEU A 172 -16.44 -7.82 4.58
C LEU A 172 -16.95 -9.25 4.81
N HIS A 173 -18.23 -9.49 4.53
CA HIS A 173 -18.82 -10.83 4.63
C HIS A 173 -18.08 -11.84 3.75
N GLN A 174 -17.84 -11.50 2.48
CA GLN A 174 -17.11 -12.35 1.56
C GLN A 174 -15.69 -12.68 2.07
N ARG A 175 -14.99 -11.71 2.64
CA ARG A 175 -13.64 -11.91 3.20
C ARG A 175 -13.64 -12.82 4.44
N ILE A 176 -14.66 -12.70 5.29
CA ILE A 176 -14.81 -13.55 6.47
C ILE A 176 -15.10 -14.99 6.06
N GLU A 177 -15.99 -15.21 5.10
CA GLU A 177 -16.30 -16.54 4.59
C GLU A 177 -15.10 -17.17 3.90
N GLN A 178 -14.33 -16.40 3.12
CA GLN A 178 -13.06 -16.87 2.55
C GLN A 178 -12.09 -17.34 3.63
N TYR A 179 -11.94 -16.57 4.71
CA TYR A 179 -11.07 -16.92 5.82
C TYR A 179 -11.54 -18.16 6.60
N ARG A 180 -12.85 -18.28 6.85
CA ARG A 180 -13.42 -19.48 7.48
C ARG A 180 -13.16 -20.74 6.67
N ASN A 181 -13.22 -20.62 5.34
CA ASN A 181 -12.98 -21.73 4.42
C ASN A 181 -11.49 -22.00 4.14
N ALA A 182 -10.59 -21.10 4.52
CA ALA A 182 -9.15 -21.25 4.32
C ALA A 182 -8.58 -22.46 5.09
N PRO A 183 -7.45 -23.05 4.66
CA PRO A 183 -6.79 -24.14 5.38
C PRO A 183 -6.23 -23.70 6.75
N GLN A 184 -6.06 -24.66 7.68
CA GLN A 184 -5.73 -24.39 9.10
C GLN A 184 -4.43 -23.58 9.31
N ASN A 185 -3.46 -23.69 8.40
CA ASN A 185 -2.22 -22.90 8.41
C ASN A 185 -2.46 -21.40 8.18
N GLU A 186 -3.52 -21.02 7.46
CA GLU A 186 -3.87 -19.63 7.13
C GLU A 186 -4.91 -19.04 8.09
N ARG A 187 -5.69 -19.88 8.78
CA ARG A 187 -6.65 -19.46 9.82
C ARG A 187 -6.00 -18.79 11.03
N GLY A 188 -4.67 -18.79 11.17
CA GLY A 188 -3.98 -18.03 12.22
C GLY A 188 -3.76 -16.55 11.88
N ASN A 189 -3.83 -16.19 10.60
CA ASN A 189 -3.29 -14.93 10.09
C ASN A 189 -4.30 -13.78 10.18
N ASN A 190 -3.76 -12.57 10.25
CA ASN A 190 -4.56 -11.36 10.11
C ASN A 190 -4.95 -11.18 8.64
N LEU A 191 -6.19 -10.76 8.39
CA LEU A 191 -6.67 -10.41 7.06
C LEU A 191 -6.49 -8.91 6.85
N PHE A 192 -6.04 -8.54 5.67
CA PHE A 192 -5.88 -7.15 5.26
C PHE A 192 -6.49 -6.96 3.88
N TRP A 193 -7.26 -5.90 3.69
CA TRP A 193 -7.75 -5.52 2.36
C TRP A 193 -7.99 -4.02 2.28
N ILE A 194 -8.08 -3.52 1.06
CA ILE A 194 -8.42 -2.12 0.77
C ILE A 194 -9.69 -2.10 -0.04
N SER A 195 -10.62 -1.21 0.31
CA SER A 195 -11.71 -0.82 -0.58
C SER A 195 -11.45 0.57 -1.14
N GLN A 196 -11.76 0.75 -2.43
CA GLN A 196 -11.68 2.06 -3.07
C GLN A 196 -12.81 2.95 -2.57
N GLY A 197 -12.52 4.21 -2.27
CA GLY A 197 -13.52 5.21 -1.94
C GLY A 197 -14.07 5.91 -3.19
N VAL A 198 -14.96 6.88 -2.97
CA VAL A 198 -15.59 7.68 -4.04
C VAL A 198 -14.57 8.52 -4.81
N ARG A 199 -13.50 8.97 -4.13
CA ARG A 199 -12.45 9.81 -4.72
C ARG A 199 -11.25 8.96 -5.15
N PRO A 200 -10.70 9.17 -6.37
CA PRO A 200 -9.42 8.58 -6.76
C PRO A 200 -8.33 8.84 -5.72
N GLY A 201 -7.46 7.85 -5.49
CA GLY A 201 -6.40 7.93 -4.49
C GLY A 201 -6.83 7.91 -3.02
N VAL A 202 -8.14 7.87 -2.70
CA VAL A 202 -8.63 7.73 -1.32
C VAL A 202 -9.46 6.46 -1.18
N GLY A 203 -9.23 5.72 -0.10
CA GLY A 203 -9.97 4.49 0.21
C GLY A 203 -9.99 4.16 1.69
N TYR A 204 -10.40 2.94 1.99
CA TYR A 204 -10.47 2.41 3.34
C TYR A 204 -9.60 1.17 3.46
N PHE A 205 -8.67 1.19 4.41
CA PHE A 205 -7.84 0.06 4.77
C PHE A 205 -8.48 -0.68 5.95
N TYR A 206 -8.66 -1.98 5.78
CA TYR A 206 -9.24 -2.86 6.78
C TYR A 206 -8.20 -3.87 7.25
N ALA A 207 -8.15 -4.06 8.57
CA ALA A 207 -7.39 -5.13 9.18
C ALA A 207 -8.30 -5.92 10.13
N LEU A 208 -8.34 -7.25 9.98
CA LEU A 208 -9.14 -8.15 10.79
C LEU A 208 -8.23 -9.21 11.44
N THR A 209 -8.38 -9.43 12.74
CA THR A 209 -7.60 -10.42 13.48
C THR A 209 -8.53 -11.36 14.26
N PRO A 210 -8.28 -12.67 14.21
CA PRO A 210 -9.05 -13.63 15.01
C PRO A 210 -8.69 -13.53 16.50
N VAL A 211 -9.71 -13.60 17.35
CA VAL A 211 -9.60 -13.64 18.81
C VAL A 211 -10.00 -15.04 19.29
N TYR A 212 -9.03 -15.73 19.87
CA TYR A 212 -9.19 -17.08 20.38
C TYR A 212 -9.33 -17.06 21.92
N MET A 213 -10.21 -17.90 22.44
CA MET A 213 -10.35 -18.17 23.87
C MET A 213 -10.41 -19.68 24.06
N ALA A 214 -9.59 -20.22 24.96
CA ALA A 214 -9.46 -21.66 25.17
C ALA A 214 -9.28 -22.45 23.86
N ASN A 215 -8.43 -21.93 22.95
CA ASN A 215 -8.14 -22.51 21.62
C ASN A 215 -9.35 -22.60 20.66
N ARG A 216 -10.46 -21.90 20.95
CA ARG A 216 -11.61 -21.76 20.06
C ARG A 216 -11.73 -20.31 19.57
N LEU A 217 -11.95 -20.12 18.27
CA LEU A 217 -12.27 -18.80 17.71
C LEU A 217 -13.58 -18.32 18.32
N GLN A 218 -13.56 -17.19 19.03
CA GLN A 218 -14.76 -16.60 19.66
C GLN A 218 -15.27 -15.41 18.87
N ALA A 219 -14.35 -14.61 18.34
CA ALA A 219 -14.69 -13.43 17.57
C ALA A 219 -13.55 -13.04 16.63
N MET A 220 -13.83 -12.11 15.72
CA MET A 220 -12.85 -11.40 14.92
C MET A 220 -12.92 -9.93 15.26
N LEU A 221 -11.77 -9.34 15.57
CA LEU A 221 -11.63 -7.93 15.86
C LEU A 221 -11.11 -7.22 14.62
N GLY A 222 -11.75 -6.13 14.22
CA GLY A 222 -11.43 -5.39 13.02
C GLY A 222 -11.28 -3.89 13.26
N VAL A 223 -10.42 -3.27 12.45
CA VAL A 223 -10.27 -1.82 12.36
C VAL A 223 -10.42 -1.37 10.91
N GLU A 224 -10.89 -0.14 10.75
CA GLU A 224 -10.91 0.56 9.47
C GLU A 224 -10.21 1.90 9.62
N GLN A 225 -9.34 2.21 8.67
CA GLN A 225 -8.60 3.46 8.58
C GLN A 225 -8.77 4.07 7.19
N THR A 226 -8.78 5.39 7.12
CA THR A 226 -8.72 6.07 5.83
C THR A 226 -7.30 5.97 5.28
N ILE A 227 -7.16 5.52 4.04
CA ILE A 227 -5.88 5.46 3.32
C ILE A 227 -5.91 6.47 2.17
N ARG A 228 -4.85 7.29 2.07
CA ARG A 228 -4.68 8.24 0.96
C ARG A 228 -3.36 7.94 0.27
N MET A 229 -3.40 7.71 -1.04
CA MET A 229 -2.19 7.42 -1.82
C MET A 229 -1.18 8.57 -1.77
N GLU A 230 -1.67 9.80 -1.62
CA GLU A 230 -0.83 10.99 -1.42
C GLU A 230 0.03 10.96 -0.17
N SER A 231 -0.41 10.21 0.85
CA SER A 231 0.33 10.07 2.10
C SER A 231 1.53 9.12 2.01
N PHE A 232 1.78 8.51 0.84
CA PHE A 232 2.89 7.59 0.63
C PHE A 232 4.06 8.19 -0.14
N PHE A 233 3.97 9.47 -0.50
CA PHE A 233 5.09 10.17 -1.12
C PHE A 233 5.46 11.44 -0.36
N THR A 234 6.73 11.80 -0.43
CA THR A 234 7.25 13.03 0.16
C THR A 234 6.87 14.24 -0.70
N PRO A 235 6.36 15.34 -0.09
CA PRO A 235 6.11 16.58 -0.82
C PRO A 235 7.38 17.09 -1.51
N GLY A 236 7.28 17.47 -2.79
CA GLY A 236 8.41 17.94 -3.60
C GLY A 236 9.11 16.85 -4.43
N SER A 237 8.67 15.59 -4.30
CA SER A 237 9.03 14.53 -5.24
C SER A 237 8.41 14.78 -6.62
N LEU A 238 9.06 14.27 -7.67
CA LEU A 238 8.57 14.37 -9.04
C LEU A 238 7.26 13.57 -9.21
N PRO A 239 6.38 13.93 -10.17
CA PRO A 239 5.07 13.30 -10.31
C PRO A 239 5.24 11.80 -10.47
N MET A 240 4.74 11.09 -9.47
CA MET A 240 4.78 9.64 -9.35
C MET A 240 3.36 9.13 -9.23
N SER A 241 3.10 7.99 -9.84
CA SER A 241 1.83 7.31 -9.67
C SER A 241 2.00 6.10 -8.77
N VAL A 242 1.00 5.91 -7.91
CA VAL A 242 1.01 4.91 -6.85
C VAL A 242 -0.20 4.03 -7.04
N THR A 243 0.02 2.72 -7.07
CA THR A 243 -1.05 1.73 -7.12
C THR A 243 -0.77 0.62 -6.12
N ILE A 244 -1.79 0.23 -5.36
CA ILE A 244 -1.71 -0.94 -4.48
C ILE A 244 -2.43 -2.10 -5.13
N PHE A 245 -1.80 -3.26 -5.09
CA PHE A 245 -2.29 -4.51 -5.63
C PHE A 245 -2.61 -5.50 -4.51
N ASP A 246 -3.59 -6.36 -4.76
CA ASP A 246 -3.83 -7.55 -3.96
C ASP A 246 -2.83 -8.67 -4.28
N ASP A 247 -2.96 -9.79 -3.59
CA ASP A 247 -2.11 -10.98 -3.75
C ASP A 247 -2.24 -11.62 -5.14
N ASN A 248 -3.36 -11.37 -5.83
CA ASN A 248 -3.61 -11.86 -7.20
C ASN A 248 -3.11 -10.88 -8.27
N GLY A 249 -2.50 -9.76 -7.89
CA GLY A 249 -2.05 -8.73 -8.81
C GLY A 249 -3.19 -7.90 -9.42
N GLN A 250 -4.34 -7.81 -8.74
CA GLN A 250 -5.43 -6.91 -9.12
C GLN A 250 -5.24 -5.54 -8.44
N PRO A 251 -5.32 -4.44 -9.19
CA PRO A 251 -5.19 -3.10 -8.62
C PRO A 251 -6.39 -2.77 -7.73
N LEU A 252 -6.15 -2.52 -6.44
CA LEU A 252 -7.17 -2.18 -5.44
C LEU A 252 -7.46 -0.67 -5.40
N ILE A 253 -6.42 0.14 -5.48
CA ILE A 253 -6.52 1.60 -5.45
C ILE A 253 -5.34 2.21 -6.21
N SER A 254 -5.61 3.28 -6.95
CA SER A 254 -4.60 4.02 -7.70
C SER A 254 -4.79 5.53 -7.51
N LEU A 255 -3.68 6.27 -7.48
CA LEU A 255 -3.68 7.74 -7.47
C LEU A 255 -4.28 8.31 -8.77
N ALA A 256 -3.99 7.68 -9.91
CA ALA A 256 -4.43 8.13 -11.24
C ALA A 256 -5.89 7.75 -11.59
N GLY A 257 -6.63 7.12 -10.66
CA GLY A 257 -8.01 6.68 -10.91
C GLY A 257 -8.10 5.52 -11.91
N ALA A 258 -9.23 5.43 -12.62
CA ALA A 258 -9.53 4.31 -13.52
C ALA A 258 -8.78 4.36 -14.86
N GLU A 259 -8.40 5.56 -15.32
CA GLU A 259 -7.80 5.78 -16.65
C GLU A 259 -6.27 5.60 -16.66
N GLY A 260 -5.63 5.59 -15.48
CA GLY A 260 -4.18 5.33 -15.31
C GLY A 260 -3.85 3.97 -14.70
N LYS A 261 -4.77 2.99 -14.77
CA LYS A 261 -4.56 1.65 -14.20
C LYS A 261 -3.47 0.90 -14.97
N ILE A 262 -2.29 0.78 -14.35
CA ILE A 262 -1.27 -0.12 -14.87
C ILE A 262 -1.74 -1.56 -14.72
N GLN A 263 -1.58 -2.33 -15.80
CA GLN A 263 -1.81 -3.77 -15.80
C GLN A 263 -0.65 -4.48 -15.11
N SER A 264 -0.98 -5.41 -14.21
CA SER A 264 -0.01 -6.35 -13.64
C SER A 264 0.72 -7.12 -14.72
N GLU A 265 2.01 -6.85 -14.92
CA GLU A 265 2.92 -7.75 -15.62
C GLU A 265 3.15 -9.05 -14.80
N ALA A 266 3.49 -10.19 -15.41
CA ALA A 266 3.75 -11.40 -14.62
C ALA A 266 5.07 -11.33 -13.85
N LYS A 267 6.07 -10.63 -14.43
CA LYS A 267 7.47 -10.61 -13.98
C LYS A 267 7.66 -10.03 -12.57
N TRP A 268 6.98 -8.94 -12.25
CA TRP A 268 7.08 -8.26 -10.95
C TRP A 268 6.19 -8.89 -9.84
N MET A 269 5.23 -9.77 -10.17
CA MET A 269 4.30 -10.32 -9.18
C MET A 269 4.93 -11.47 -8.38
N GLN A 270 5.89 -12.18 -9.00
CA GLN A 270 6.56 -13.34 -8.39
C GLN A 270 7.58 -12.95 -7.32
N GLU A 271 8.17 -11.75 -7.41
CA GLU A 271 9.22 -11.30 -6.49
C GLU A 271 8.68 -10.40 -5.39
N ARG A 272 9.21 -10.50 -4.17
CA ARG A 272 8.80 -9.60 -3.06
C ARG A 272 9.18 -8.14 -3.32
N MET A 273 10.27 -7.92 -4.03
CA MET A 273 10.75 -6.61 -4.43
C MET A 273 11.22 -6.73 -5.87
N TRP A 274 10.82 -5.78 -6.72
CA TRP A 274 11.28 -5.70 -8.10
C TRP A 274 11.49 -4.24 -8.47
N PHE A 275 12.59 -3.94 -9.15
CA PHE A 275 12.89 -2.62 -9.67
C PHE A 275 13.38 -2.73 -11.11
N GLY A 276 12.84 -1.87 -11.98
CA GLY A 276 13.28 -1.81 -13.36
C GLY A 276 12.30 -1.09 -14.26
N TYR A 277 12.52 -1.22 -15.56
CA TYR A 277 11.70 -0.55 -16.57
C TYR A 277 10.44 -1.34 -16.93
N SER A 278 9.33 -0.62 -17.14
CA SER A 278 8.11 -1.17 -17.72
C SER A 278 8.32 -1.61 -19.16
N SER A 279 7.39 -2.41 -19.69
CA SER A 279 7.38 -2.78 -21.11
C SER A 279 7.46 -1.53 -22.01
N GLY A 280 8.53 -1.43 -22.81
CA GLY A 280 8.81 -0.28 -23.67
C GLY A 280 9.77 0.77 -23.11
N PHE A 281 10.40 0.53 -21.95
CA PHE A 281 11.43 1.42 -21.35
C PHE A 281 10.96 2.85 -21.05
N ARG A 282 9.65 3.05 -20.90
CA ARG A 282 9.06 4.38 -20.70
C ARG A 282 8.99 4.79 -19.24
N GLU A 283 8.85 3.82 -18.34
CA GLU A 283 8.60 4.09 -16.93
C GLU A 283 9.56 3.28 -16.08
N LEU A 284 10.06 3.91 -15.03
CA LEU A 284 10.84 3.23 -14.00
C LEU A 284 9.89 2.87 -12.86
N VAL A 285 9.94 1.61 -12.45
CA VAL A 285 8.92 0.99 -11.59
C VAL A 285 9.61 0.31 -10.41
N LEU A 286 9.09 0.55 -9.21
CA LEU A 286 9.41 -0.18 -8.00
C LEU A 286 8.16 -0.89 -7.50
N LYS A 287 8.25 -2.22 -7.36
CA LYS A 287 7.26 -3.04 -6.66
C LYS A 287 7.84 -3.52 -5.34
N LYS A 288 7.06 -3.44 -4.26
CA LYS A 288 7.45 -3.96 -2.94
C LYS A 288 6.24 -4.57 -2.21
N SER A 289 6.41 -5.76 -1.63
CA SER A 289 5.41 -6.40 -0.77
C SER A 289 5.28 -5.65 0.56
N LEU A 290 4.05 -5.48 1.04
CA LEU A 290 3.74 -4.71 2.24
C LEU A 290 3.50 -5.60 3.46
N SER A 291 4.56 -6.08 4.11
CA SER A 291 4.44 -6.98 5.26
C SER A 291 3.84 -6.27 6.50
N PRO A 292 3.00 -6.93 7.32
CA PRO A 292 2.62 -8.35 7.29
C PRO A 292 1.40 -8.67 6.42
N SER A 293 0.95 -7.74 5.57
CA SER A 293 -0.16 -7.99 4.63
C SER A 293 0.32 -8.74 3.38
N SER A 294 -0.64 -9.29 2.61
CA SER A 294 -0.40 -9.81 1.27
C SER A 294 -0.48 -8.74 0.18
N LEU A 295 -0.63 -7.47 0.55
CA LEU A 295 -0.70 -6.37 -0.39
C LEU A 295 0.69 -6.05 -0.95
N SER A 296 0.74 -5.45 -2.13
CA SER A 296 1.97 -4.89 -2.68
C SER A 296 1.75 -3.48 -3.20
N ILE A 297 2.76 -2.62 -3.00
CA ILE A 297 2.78 -1.27 -3.56
C ILE A 297 3.61 -1.28 -4.84
N VAL A 298 3.09 -0.61 -5.84
CA VAL A 298 3.78 -0.31 -7.08
C VAL A 298 3.85 1.20 -7.22
N LEU A 299 5.07 1.69 -7.34
CA LEU A 299 5.39 3.08 -7.58
C LEU A 299 6.04 3.17 -8.95
N PHE A 300 5.58 4.10 -9.77
CA PHE A 300 6.20 4.32 -11.06
C PHE A 300 6.37 5.80 -11.35
N ARG A 301 7.43 6.07 -12.08
CA ARG A 301 7.80 7.39 -12.54
C ARG A 301 7.82 7.38 -14.06
N LEU A 302 7.04 8.28 -14.66
CA LEU A 302 7.11 8.53 -16.09
C LEU A 302 8.55 8.98 -16.41
N GLY A 303 9.26 8.18 -17.18
CA GLY A 303 10.47 8.63 -17.83
C GLY A 303 10.06 9.78 -18.74
N ARG A 304 10.62 10.97 -18.50
CA ARG A 304 10.41 12.10 -19.39
C ARG A 304 11.06 11.71 -20.73
N SER A 305 10.31 11.06 -21.61
CA SER A 305 10.78 10.76 -22.95
C SER A 305 11.04 12.12 -23.60
N GLY A 306 12.29 12.37 -23.97
CA GLY A 306 12.65 13.54 -24.76
C GLY A 306 11.74 13.64 -25.99
N ALA A 307 11.31 14.87 -26.26
CA ALA A 307 10.54 15.32 -27.43
C ALA A 307 9.11 14.74 -27.56
N GLY A 308 8.11 15.48 -27.07
CA GLY A 308 6.72 15.27 -27.50
C GLY A 308 5.61 15.71 -26.54
N ALA A 309 5.91 16.12 -25.30
CA ALA A 309 4.89 16.69 -24.41
C ALA A 309 4.82 18.20 -24.63
N ASP A 310 3.87 18.60 -25.48
CA ASP A 310 3.48 19.98 -25.72
C ASP A 310 3.03 20.62 -24.39
N PRO A 311 3.71 21.66 -23.87
CA PRO A 311 3.34 22.29 -22.60
C PRO A 311 2.11 23.21 -22.71
N TYR A 312 1.35 23.13 -23.80
CA TYR A 312 0.21 24.01 -24.12
C TYR A 312 -1.15 23.30 -24.23
N ALA A 313 -1.26 22.02 -23.87
CA ALA A 313 -2.53 21.28 -24.01
C ALA A 313 -3.60 21.58 -22.93
N ASP A 314 -3.38 22.53 -22.01
CA ASP A 314 -4.29 22.80 -20.88
C ASP A 314 -5.09 24.12 -20.98
N HIS A 315 -5.21 24.69 -22.18
CA HIS A 315 -6.04 25.87 -22.42
C HIS A 315 -6.97 25.70 -23.62
N GLN A 316 -7.91 24.75 -23.57
CA GLN A 316 -9.12 24.81 -24.41
C GLN A 316 -10.20 23.82 -23.93
N CYS A 317 -10.85 24.14 -22.81
CA CYS A 317 -12.20 23.65 -22.50
C CYS A 317 -12.90 24.61 -21.53
N TYR A 318 -13.12 25.85 -21.97
CA TYR A 318 -14.19 26.71 -21.47
C TYR A 318 -14.49 27.75 -22.56
N ARG A 319 -15.36 27.39 -23.51
CA ARG A 319 -16.24 28.30 -24.28
C ARG A 319 -17.09 27.49 -25.25
N SER A 320 -18.31 27.18 -24.80
CA SER A 320 -19.57 27.32 -25.53
C SER A 320 -20.70 26.95 -24.58
#